data_AF-A0AA96VXA3-F1
#
_entry.id   AF-A0AA96VXA3-F1
#
_cell.length_a   1.000
_cell.length_b   1.000
_cell.length_c   1.000
_cell.angle_alpha   90.00
_cell.angle_beta   90.00
_cell.angle_gamma   90.00
#
_symmetry.space_group_name_H-M   'P 1'
#
loop_
_entity.id
_entity.type
_entity.pdbx_description
1 polymer ?
#
loop_
_entity_poly.entity_id
_entity_poly.type
_entity_poly.pdbx_seq_one_letter_code
_entity_poly.pdbx_strand_id
1 'polypeptide(L)'
;MDQDFIDEQKFHLDRERRQSRLLRLTGVSAGLTVTSGGPSSITVSAGMAVDALGRHLVLAADTTVSVGDLDGRQDVEVRLAYRETATDVAQTEGVASERRWDESPRLVVIAPDGTAVVAPDDASPDLDGVPTVLLARLAVAEGGEVTVDLTAAQRSTLSVAGALGVGTDTPGSDLEIGDYGPRDRHLTFKVAGGDGHRGGIRLRAGSENANEGYSLEYDGRAVAGQGLHVRTHGPGDAEDGTTRLFVSPGGDVGIGTTAPDNQGHGRVTGRRPLRAVPPEIRSPRTHVPVRPAPFRPGPVPRLEVPHGPPCPQVVSWPR
;
A
#
# COMPACT_ATOMS: atom_id res chain seq x y z
N MET A 1 28.50 29.69 26.56
CA MET A 1 27.69 28.75 27.36
C MET A 1 26.28 28.64 26.80
N ASP A 2 25.61 29.77 26.50
CA ASP A 2 24.25 29.73 25.94
C ASP A 2 24.18 29.13 24.52
N GLN A 3 25.24 29.31 23.71
CA GLN A 3 25.30 28.76 22.36
C GLN A 3 25.34 27.22 22.33
N ASP A 4 26.13 26.60 23.21
CA ASP A 4 26.23 25.13 23.28
C ASP A 4 24.88 24.50 23.64
N PHE A 5 24.10 25.15 24.51
CA PHE A 5 22.75 24.70 24.86
C PHE A 5 21.79 24.81 23.66
N ILE A 6 21.83 25.93 22.93
CA ILE A 6 21.00 26.13 21.74
C ILE A 6 21.36 25.11 20.65
N ASP A 7 22.65 24.85 20.45
CA ASP A 7 23.12 23.89 19.45
C ASP A 7 22.71 22.45 19.80
N GLU A 8 22.77 22.09 21.09
CA GLU A 8 22.27 20.79 21.58
C GLU A 8 20.75 20.63 21.37
N GLN A 9 19.97 21.68 21.62
CA GLN A 9 18.51 21.66 21.37
C GLN A 9 18.20 21.48 19.87
N LYS A 10 18.92 22.19 19.01
CA LYS A 10 18.79 22.03 17.55
C LYS A 10 19.18 20.64 17.09
N PHE A 11 20.22 20.05 17.68
CA PHE A 11 20.65 18.70 17.38
C PHE A 11 19.57 17.67 17.72
N HIS A 12 18.95 17.76 18.90
CA HIS A 12 17.85 16.88 19.30
C HIS A 12 16.64 17.01 18.38
N LEU A 13 16.23 18.23 18.06
CA LEU A 13 15.11 18.49 17.14
C LEU A 13 15.38 17.99 15.72
N ASP A 14 16.59 18.19 15.17
CA ASP A 14 16.94 17.65 13.85
C ASP A 14 16.87 16.12 13.85
N ARG A 15 17.39 15.47 14.89
CA ARG A 15 17.38 14.01 14.98
C ARG A 15 15.94 13.46 15.01
N GLU A 16 15.06 14.07 15.78
CA GLU A 16 13.65 13.71 15.87
C GLU A 16 12.91 13.94 14.54
N ARG A 17 13.06 15.12 13.95
CA ARG A 17 12.44 15.46 12.66
C ARG A 17 12.97 14.55 11.54
N ARG A 18 14.27 14.22 11.55
CA ARG A 18 14.89 13.27 10.61
C ARG A 18 14.32 11.87 10.76
N GLN A 19 14.15 11.37 11.98
CA GLN A 19 13.51 10.07 12.22
C GLN A 19 12.08 10.05 11.66
N SER A 20 11.31 11.11 11.93
CA SER A 20 9.94 11.25 11.43
C SER A 20 9.89 11.28 9.89
N ARG A 21 10.83 11.99 9.23
CA ARG A 21 10.98 12.00 7.77
C ARG A 21 11.42 10.65 7.19
N LEU A 22 12.33 9.94 7.87
CA LEU A 22 12.82 8.63 7.41
C LEU A 22 11.73 7.55 7.48
N LEU A 23 10.85 7.63 8.47
CA LEU A 23 9.66 6.78 8.58
C LEU A 23 8.47 7.30 7.74
N ARG A 24 8.63 8.47 7.08
CA ARG A 24 7.63 9.17 6.25
C ARG A 24 6.25 9.26 6.88
N LEU A 25 6.20 9.43 8.19
CA LEU A 25 4.95 9.70 8.90
C LEU A 25 4.55 11.14 8.57
N THR A 26 3.73 11.34 7.54
CA THR A 26 3.21 12.67 7.15
C THR A 26 1.70 12.61 7.03
N GLY A 27 1.00 13.60 7.57
CA GLY A 27 -0.46 13.63 7.66
C GLY A 27 -0.98 13.59 9.10
N VAL A 28 -2.29 13.45 9.26
CA VAL A 28 -3.00 13.31 10.53
C VAL A 28 -2.68 11.96 11.16
N SER A 29 -2.00 11.98 12.31
CA SER A 29 -1.64 10.80 13.08
C SER A 29 -2.76 10.34 14.01
N ALA A 30 -3.47 11.29 14.63
CA ALA A 30 -4.60 11.03 15.52
C ALA A 30 -5.48 12.29 15.67
N GLY A 31 -6.78 12.12 15.90
CA GLY A 31 -7.71 13.22 16.14
C GLY A 31 -7.87 14.13 14.91
N LEU A 32 -7.84 15.45 15.13
CA LEU A 32 -7.97 16.51 14.11
C LEU A 32 -9.17 16.32 13.18
N THR A 33 -10.28 15.82 13.72
CA THR A 33 -11.50 15.62 12.94
C THR A 33 -12.22 16.95 12.81
N VAL A 34 -12.53 17.34 11.58
CA VAL A 34 -13.29 18.54 11.27
C VAL A 34 -14.78 18.22 11.33
N THR A 35 -15.54 19.06 12.02
CA THR A 35 -16.99 18.98 12.12
C THR A 35 -17.60 20.35 11.90
N SER A 36 -18.85 20.40 11.44
CA SER A 36 -19.62 21.65 11.37
C SER A 36 -19.89 22.15 12.81
N GLY A 37 -19.53 23.40 13.08
CA GLY A 37 -19.73 24.06 14.38
C GLY A 37 -20.99 24.93 14.45
N GLY A 38 -21.77 24.97 13.36
CA GLY A 38 -22.87 25.91 13.16
C GLY A 38 -22.73 26.71 11.85
N PRO A 39 -23.49 27.79 11.67
CA PRO A 39 -23.39 28.65 10.49
C PRO A 39 -22.00 29.27 10.38
N SER A 40 -21.37 29.10 9.22
CA SER A 40 -20.05 29.59 8.83
C SER A 40 -18.97 29.28 9.87
N SER A 41 -19.09 28.17 10.59
CA SER A 41 -18.10 27.76 11.59
C SER A 41 -17.81 26.27 11.52
N ILE A 42 -16.57 25.93 11.85
CA ILE A 42 -16.11 24.55 11.98
C ILE A 42 -15.46 24.36 13.35
N THR A 43 -15.53 23.13 13.86
CA THR A 43 -14.76 22.71 15.03
C THR A 43 -13.81 21.62 14.61
N VAL A 44 -12.53 21.80 14.93
CA VAL A 44 -11.48 20.80 14.74
C VAL A 44 -11.13 20.21 16.10
N SER A 45 -11.28 18.89 16.23
CA SER A 45 -10.97 18.21 17.49
C SER A 45 -9.47 18.29 17.82
N ALA A 46 -9.12 18.21 19.09
CA ALA A 46 -7.74 18.01 19.53
C ALA A 46 -7.09 16.82 18.78
N GLY A 47 -5.78 16.89 18.57
CA GLY A 47 -5.07 15.84 17.86
C GLY A 47 -3.67 16.23 17.39
N MET A 48 -3.10 15.39 16.54
CA MET A 48 -1.73 15.49 16.09
C MET A 48 -1.61 15.18 14.60
N ALA A 49 -0.82 15.99 13.91
CA ALA A 49 -0.33 15.70 12.58
C ALA A 49 1.18 15.86 12.50
N VAL A 50 1.76 15.33 11.42
CA VAL A 50 3.16 15.56 11.07
C VAL A 50 3.20 16.12 9.65
N ASP A 51 3.91 17.23 9.44
CA ASP A 51 4.02 17.82 8.11
C ASP A 51 5.10 17.16 7.24
N ALA A 52 5.24 17.61 5.99
CA ALA A 52 6.21 17.06 5.05
C ALA A 52 7.68 17.25 5.47
N LEU A 53 7.98 18.13 6.43
CA LEU A 53 9.31 18.32 7.00
C LEU A 53 9.55 17.48 8.26
N GLY A 54 8.55 16.71 8.70
CA GLY A 54 8.62 15.90 9.91
C GLY A 54 8.38 16.69 11.20
N ARG A 55 7.83 17.90 11.11
CA ARG A 55 7.47 18.70 12.29
C ARG A 55 6.15 18.22 12.86
N HIS A 56 6.06 18.17 14.19
CA HIS A 56 4.85 17.74 14.88
C HIS A 56 3.92 18.94 15.08
N LEU A 57 2.66 18.76 14.72
CA LEU A 57 1.60 19.75 14.83
C LEU A 57 0.59 19.26 15.86
N VAL A 58 0.66 19.75 17.09
CA VAL A 58 -0.16 19.27 18.22
C VAL A 58 -1.24 20.30 18.56
N LEU A 59 -2.48 20.02 18.19
CA LEU A 59 -3.63 20.81 18.61
C LEU A 59 -4.13 20.28 19.95
N ALA A 60 -3.81 21.00 21.03
CA ALA A 60 -4.01 20.51 22.40
C ALA A 60 -5.47 20.43 22.85
N ALA A 61 -6.37 21.19 22.22
CA ALA A 61 -7.79 21.27 22.56
C ALA A 61 -8.63 21.45 21.29
N ASP A 62 -9.93 21.16 21.40
CA ASP A 62 -10.87 21.42 20.32
C ASP A 62 -10.89 22.93 20.01
N THR A 63 -10.69 23.27 18.74
CA THR A 63 -10.62 24.67 18.30
C THR A 63 -11.74 24.94 17.31
N THR A 64 -12.54 25.96 17.62
CA THR A 64 -13.58 26.45 16.71
C THR A 64 -13.03 27.59 15.88
N VAL A 65 -13.28 27.54 14.57
CA VAL A 65 -12.78 28.51 13.58
C VAL A 65 -13.96 29.02 12.77
N SER A 66 -14.03 30.34 12.60
CA SER A 66 -14.95 30.95 11.64
C SER A 66 -14.44 30.69 10.23
N VAL A 67 -15.32 30.24 9.35
CA VAL A 67 -15.03 30.03 7.92
C VAL A 67 -15.02 31.38 7.18
N GLY A 68 -15.47 32.48 7.82
CA GLY A 68 -15.51 33.81 7.24
C GLY A 68 -16.63 33.99 6.21
N ASP A 69 -16.49 34.99 5.34
CA ASP A 69 -17.44 35.27 4.25
C ASP A 69 -17.12 34.42 3.01
N LEU A 70 -17.34 33.12 3.15
CA LEU A 70 -17.10 32.12 2.09
C LEU A 70 -18.40 31.49 1.58
N ASP A 71 -19.54 32.16 1.78
CA ASP A 71 -20.86 31.66 1.37
C ASP A 71 -20.91 31.34 -0.13
N GLY A 72 -21.57 30.23 -0.46
CA GLY A 72 -21.69 29.72 -1.83
C GLY A 72 -20.41 29.11 -2.41
N ARG A 73 -19.33 28.97 -1.63
CA ARG A 73 -18.06 28.42 -2.13
C ARG A 73 -17.95 26.90 -1.93
N GLN A 74 -17.33 26.26 -2.90
CA GLN A 74 -16.98 24.83 -2.90
C GLN A 74 -15.47 24.67 -2.77
N ASP A 75 -15.01 23.46 -2.45
CA ASP A 75 -13.59 23.10 -2.38
C ASP A 75 -12.75 23.98 -1.44
N VAL A 76 -13.38 24.52 -0.38
CA VAL A 76 -12.67 25.27 0.67
C VAL A 76 -11.86 24.28 1.51
N GLU A 77 -10.58 24.51 1.70
CA GLU A 77 -9.68 23.58 2.37
C GLU A 77 -9.41 23.99 3.81
N VAL A 78 -9.51 23.04 4.73
CA VAL A 78 -9.08 23.21 6.12
C VAL A 78 -7.72 22.56 6.29
N ARG A 79 -6.73 23.34 6.69
CA ARG A 79 -5.33 22.92 6.81
C ARG A 79 -4.76 23.23 8.19
N LEU A 80 -3.78 22.43 8.60
CA LEU A 80 -2.96 22.68 9.78
C LEU A 80 -1.55 23.10 9.33
N ALA A 81 -1.07 24.22 9.85
CA ALA A 81 0.24 24.80 9.53
C ALA A 81 1.10 24.91 10.79
N TYR A 82 2.42 24.77 10.63
CA TYR A 82 3.37 25.00 11.72
C TYR A 82 3.62 26.50 11.90
N ARG A 83 3.62 26.97 13.13
CA ARG A 83 4.08 28.31 13.52
C ARG A 83 5.22 28.19 14.51
N GLU A 84 6.26 28.97 14.27
CA GLU A 84 7.32 29.22 15.23
C GLU A 84 7.32 30.72 15.55
N THR A 85 7.37 31.08 16.82
CA THR A 85 7.45 32.50 17.22
C THR A 85 8.39 32.64 18.40
N ALA A 86 9.38 33.53 18.27
CA ALA A 86 10.29 33.82 19.36
C ALA A 86 9.51 34.47 20.53
N THR A 87 9.55 33.84 21.70
CA THR A 87 8.86 34.32 22.92
C THR A 87 9.80 35.03 23.89
N ASP A 88 11.11 34.86 23.71
CA ASP A 88 12.14 35.53 24.50
C ASP A 88 13.18 36.12 23.55
N VAL A 89 13.03 37.41 23.25
CA VAL A 89 13.96 38.19 22.43
C VAL A 89 14.72 39.14 23.36
N ALA A 90 15.98 38.81 23.66
CA ALA A 90 16.87 39.71 24.38
C ALA A 90 17.55 40.68 23.41
N GLN A 91 17.54 41.95 23.76
CA GLN A 91 18.30 43.00 23.07
C GLN A 91 19.66 43.12 23.75
N THR A 92 20.72 42.69 23.07
CA THR A 92 22.10 42.86 23.55
C THR A 92 22.86 43.69 22.51
N GLU A 93 23.32 44.88 22.90
CA GLU A 93 24.11 45.79 22.05
C GLU A 93 23.47 46.10 20.67
N GLY A 94 22.14 46.19 20.61
CA GLY A 94 21.41 46.48 19.36
C GLY A 94 21.23 45.27 18.44
N VAL A 95 21.66 44.09 18.86
CA VAL A 95 21.38 42.82 18.19
C VAL A 95 20.27 42.08 18.95
N ALA A 96 19.21 41.73 18.23
CA ALA A 96 18.16 40.86 18.76
C ALA A 96 18.69 39.43 18.87
N SER A 97 18.56 38.84 20.06
CA SER A 97 18.93 37.45 20.35
C SER A 97 17.69 36.68 20.79
N GLU A 98 17.26 35.72 19.98
CA GLU A 98 16.09 34.89 20.21
C GLU A 98 16.52 33.66 21.03
N ARG A 99 16.01 33.54 22.26
CA ARG A 99 16.42 32.52 23.22
C ARG A 99 15.39 31.44 23.46
N ARG A 100 14.11 31.72 23.17
CA ARG A 100 12.99 30.78 23.32
C ARG A 100 12.03 30.94 22.16
N TRP A 101 11.49 29.82 21.72
CA TRP A 101 10.52 29.73 20.63
C TRP A 101 9.28 29.01 21.13
N ASP A 102 8.12 29.52 20.74
CA ASP A 102 6.84 28.83 20.82
C ASP A 102 6.58 28.13 19.48
N GLU A 103 6.49 26.80 19.52
CA GLU A 103 6.10 25.96 18.40
C GLU A 103 4.62 25.57 18.57
N SER A 104 3.74 26.16 17.78
CA SER A 104 2.29 25.92 17.87
C SER A 104 1.68 25.68 16.49
N PRO A 105 0.66 24.81 16.37
CA PRO A 105 -0.06 24.68 15.11
C PRO A 105 -1.03 25.85 14.91
N ARG A 106 -1.31 26.18 13.66
CA ARG A 106 -2.37 27.09 13.24
C ARG A 106 -3.37 26.37 12.36
N LEU A 107 -4.64 26.67 12.57
CA LEU A 107 -5.70 26.28 11.64
C LEU A 107 -5.83 27.34 10.56
N VAL A 108 -5.95 26.90 9.33
CA VAL A 108 -6.08 27.77 8.17
C VAL A 108 -7.20 27.24 7.28
N VAL A 109 -8.15 28.10 6.95
CA VAL A 109 -9.24 27.83 6.02
C VAL A 109 -8.96 28.59 4.74
N ILE A 110 -8.78 27.90 3.62
CA ILE A 110 -8.34 28.49 2.35
C ILE A 110 -9.41 28.23 1.30
N ALA A 111 -9.93 29.27 0.68
CA ALA A 111 -10.83 29.16 -0.45
C ALA A 111 -10.06 28.95 -1.78
N PRO A 112 -10.73 28.45 -2.83
CA PRO A 112 -10.08 28.19 -4.12
C PRO A 112 -9.43 29.41 -4.79
N ASP A 113 -9.90 30.62 -4.47
CA ASP A 113 -9.34 31.88 -4.97
C ASP A 113 -8.12 32.38 -4.17
N GLY A 114 -7.67 31.61 -3.17
CA GLY A 114 -6.55 31.95 -2.30
C GLY A 114 -6.93 32.77 -1.06
N THR A 115 -8.20 33.14 -0.89
CA THR A 115 -8.66 33.81 0.33
C THR A 115 -8.46 32.89 1.53
N ALA A 116 -7.73 33.34 2.56
CA ALA A 116 -7.43 32.53 3.73
C ALA A 116 -7.90 33.19 5.03
N VAL A 117 -8.50 32.39 5.90
CA VAL A 117 -8.84 32.72 7.30
C VAL A 117 -7.94 31.88 8.21
N VAL A 118 -7.37 32.48 9.25
CA VAL A 118 -6.39 31.83 10.14
C VAL A 118 -6.91 31.87 11.57
N ALA A 119 -6.72 30.79 12.31
CA ALA A 119 -6.96 30.75 13.75
C ALA A 119 -5.75 30.19 14.50
N PRO A 120 -5.30 30.84 15.59
CA PRO A 120 -5.72 32.17 16.08
C PRO A 120 -5.27 33.33 15.15
N ASP A 121 -5.98 34.47 15.21
CA ASP A 121 -5.88 35.66 14.32
C ASP A 121 -4.51 36.39 14.34
N ASP A 122 -3.55 35.91 15.13
CA ASP A 122 -2.31 36.61 15.44
C ASP A 122 -1.19 36.34 14.40
N ALA A 123 -1.44 36.51 13.10
CA ALA A 123 -0.45 36.80 12.02
C ALA A 123 -1.01 36.43 10.62
N SER A 124 -0.50 37.11 9.59
CA SER A 124 -0.73 36.79 8.18
C SER A 124 -0.43 35.32 7.86
N PRO A 125 -1.28 34.63 7.08
CA PRO A 125 -0.98 33.32 6.52
C PRO A 125 0.07 33.49 5.41
N ASP A 126 1.33 33.76 5.78
CA ASP A 126 2.40 33.49 4.83
C ASP A 126 2.55 31.96 4.73
N LEU A 127 1.75 31.38 3.83
CA LEU A 127 1.73 29.96 3.53
C LEU A 127 2.62 29.63 2.33
N ASP A 128 3.23 30.63 1.71
CA ASP A 128 4.02 30.45 0.50
C ASP A 128 5.23 29.58 0.82
N GLY A 129 5.19 28.35 0.29
CA GLY A 129 6.22 27.34 0.54
C GLY A 129 6.20 26.71 1.94
N VAL A 130 5.25 27.06 2.81
CA VAL A 130 5.11 26.43 4.13
C VAL A 130 4.33 25.11 3.99
N PRO A 131 4.93 23.97 4.38
CA PRO A 131 4.22 22.70 4.41
C PRO A 131 3.00 22.78 5.34
N THR A 132 1.88 22.28 4.84
CA THR A 132 0.62 22.20 5.58
C THR A 132 0.07 20.78 5.50
N VAL A 133 -0.82 20.42 6.41
CA VAL A 133 -1.53 19.13 6.42
C VAL A 133 -3.00 19.39 6.14
N LEU A 134 -3.54 18.80 5.07
CA LEU A 134 -4.96 18.91 4.72
C LEU A 134 -5.81 18.06 5.69
N LEU A 135 -6.79 18.69 6.34
CA LEU A 135 -7.67 18.05 7.31
C LEU A 135 -9.04 17.70 6.71
N ALA A 136 -9.58 18.55 5.86
CA ALA A 136 -10.88 18.36 5.20
C ALA A 136 -11.05 19.31 4.01
N ARG A 137 -12.02 18.99 3.14
CA ARG A 137 -12.64 19.94 2.21
C ARG A 137 -14.02 20.33 2.72
N LEU A 138 -14.44 21.56 2.44
CA LEU A 138 -15.72 22.11 2.83
C LEU A 138 -16.49 22.57 1.60
N ALA A 139 -17.80 22.41 1.68
CA ALA A 139 -18.77 23.14 0.87
C ALA A 139 -19.55 24.07 1.79
N VAL A 140 -19.56 25.36 1.48
CA VAL A 140 -20.29 26.38 2.24
C VAL A 140 -21.48 26.83 1.39
N ALA A 141 -22.68 26.50 1.83
CA ALA A 141 -23.90 26.89 1.11
C ALA A 141 -24.20 28.39 1.26
N GLU A 142 -25.13 28.90 0.45
CA GLU A 142 -25.71 30.23 0.68
C GLU A 142 -26.42 30.25 2.04
N GLY A 143 -26.02 31.15 2.95
CA GLY A 143 -26.53 31.19 4.33
C GLY A 143 -25.64 30.48 5.36
N GLY A 144 -24.43 30.08 4.97
CA GLY A 144 -23.39 29.64 5.88
C GLY A 144 -23.46 28.17 6.32
N GLU A 145 -24.33 27.34 5.76
CA GLU A 145 -24.33 25.91 6.10
C GLU A 145 -23.05 25.23 5.58
N VAL A 146 -22.28 24.61 6.48
CA VAL A 146 -21.01 23.96 6.15
C VAL A 146 -21.18 22.44 6.06
N THR A 147 -20.92 21.89 4.88
CA THR A 147 -20.75 20.44 4.68
C THR A 147 -19.26 20.10 4.71
N VAL A 148 -18.89 19.07 5.47
CA VAL A 148 -17.49 18.64 5.65
C VAL A 148 -17.24 17.33 4.90
N ASP A 149 -16.27 17.33 4.00
CA ASP A 149 -15.72 16.14 3.36
C ASP A 149 -14.37 15.76 3.99
N LEU A 150 -14.38 14.65 4.74
CA LEU A 150 -13.20 14.09 5.40
C LEU A 150 -12.41 13.12 4.51
N THR A 151 -12.90 12.76 3.33
CA THR A 151 -12.22 11.80 2.43
C THR A 151 -10.93 12.39 1.85
N ALA A 152 -10.87 13.73 1.74
CA ALA A 152 -9.69 14.47 1.31
C ALA A 152 -8.62 14.63 2.41
N ALA A 153 -8.89 14.21 3.65
CA ALA A 153 -7.94 14.37 4.76
C ALA A 153 -6.65 13.61 4.47
N GLN A 154 -5.51 14.30 4.57
CA GLN A 154 -4.19 13.68 4.46
C GLN A 154 -3.91 12.90 5.74
N ARG A 155 -4.27 11.62 5.78
CA ARG A 155 -4.01 10.72 6.91
C ARG A 155 -2.55 10.27 6.90
N SER A 156 -1.99 10.09 8.10
CA SER A 156 -0.63 9.58 8.25
C SER A 156 -0.51 8.17 7.67
N THR A 157 0.44 7.98 6.77
CA THR A 157 0.79 6.67 6.21
C THR A 157 2.19 6.28 6.67
N LEU A 158 2.41 4.99 6.92
CA LEU A 158 3.77 4.46 7.10
C LEU A 158 4.34 4.12 5.71
N SER A 159 5.38 4.85 5.27
CA SER A 159 6.16 4.50 4.08
C SER A 159 7.59 4.20 4.49
N VAL A 160 7.98 2.93 4.39
CA VAL A 160 9.33 2.46 4.69
C VAL A 160 10.13 2.36 3.40
N ALA A 161 11.35 2.87 3.38
CA ALA A 161 12.28 2.65 2.29
C ALA A 161 12.93 1.27 2.46
N GLY A 162 12.52 0.29 1.65
CA GLY A 162 13.01 -1.09 1.71
C GLY A 162 11.99 -2.06 2.31
N ALA A 163 12.48 -3.21 2.76
CA ALA A 163 11.65 -4.28 3.27
C ALA A 163 11.09 -4.01 4.68
N LEU A 164 9.82 -4.35 4.90
CA LEU A 164 9.12 -4.29 6.17
C LEU A 164 9.00 -5.69 6.78
N GLY A 165 9.81 -5.97 7.80
CA GLY A 165 9.69 -7.16 8.63
C GLY A 165 8.77 -6.93 9.83
N VAL A 166 7.76 -7.79 10.01
CA VAL A 166 6.93 -7.85 11.22
C VAL A 166 7.30 -9.10 12.01
N GLY A 167 8.10 -8.90 13.05
CA GLY A 167 8.66 -9.95 13.89
C GLY A 167 10.00 -10.52 13.42
N THR A 168 10.57 -10.00 12.34
CA THR A 168 11.92 -10.32 11.82
C THR A 168 12.70 -9.03 11.60
N ASP A 169 14.01 -9.03 11.88
CA ASP A 169 14.94 -7.92 11.64
C ASP A 169 15.75 -8.09 10.35
N THR A 170 15.64 -9.24 9.69
CA THR A 170 16.23 -9.55 8.38
C THR A 170 15.17 -10.09 7.41
N PRO A 171 14.23 -9.25 6.95
CA PRO A 171 13.20 -9.69 6.01
C PRO A 171 13.83 -10.13 4.68
N GLY A 172 13.44 -11.31 4.19
CA GLY A 172 13.86 -11.85 2.89
C GLY A 172 13.00 -11.38 1.72
N SER A 173 12.00 -10.53 1.97
CA SER A 173 11.07 -9.96 0.98
C SER A 173 10.59 -8.59 1.46
N ASP A 174 10.05 -7.77 0.55
CA ASP A 174 9.65 -6.38 0.86
C ASP A 174 8.57 -6.27 1.96
N LEU A 175 7.77 -7.31 2.18
CA LEU A 175 6.87 -7.45 3.32
C LEU A 175 6.94 -8.88 3.83
N GLU A 176 7.41 -9.07 5.06
CA GLU A 176 7.49 -10.39 5.70
C GLU A 176 6.81 -10.38 7.06
N ILE A 177 5.94 -11.37 7.29
CA ILE A 177 5.40 -11.67 8.62
C ILE A 177 6.00 -13.01 9.04
N GLY A 178 7.01 -12.97 9.91
CA GLY A 178 7.75 -14.17 10.29
C GLY A 178 8.59 -13.95 11.53
N ASP A 179 8.60 -14.93 12.43
CA ASP A 179 9.71 -15.28 13.33
C ASP A 179 9.55 -16.76 13.68
N TYR A 180 10.67 -17.44 13.90
CA TYR A 180 10.77 -18.89 14.10
C TYR A 180 10.18 -19.38 15.44
N GLY A 181 9.48 -18.51 16.20
CA GLY A 181 8.78 -18.88 17.43
C GLY A 181 7.58 -19.82 17.23
N PRO A 182 7.19 -20.61 18.25
CA PRO A 182 6.11 -21.60 18.18
C PRO A 182 4.73 -20.95 18.36
N ARG A 183 4.34 -20.04 17.47
CA ARG A 183 3.01 -19.39 17.48
C ARG A 183 2.47 -19.26 16.07
N ASP A 184 1.18 -19.50 15.90
CA ASP A 184 0.48 -19.24 14.64
C ASP A 184 0.51 -17.74 14.33
N ARG A 185 0.72 -17.42 13.05
CA ARG A 185 0.66 -16.05 12.53
C ARG A 185 -0.24 -16.02 11.31
N HIS A 186 -1.10 -15.02 11.26
CA HIS A 186 -2.07 -14.88 10.19
C HIS A 186 -1.99 -13.47 9.61
N LEU A 187 -1.97 -13.36 8.29
CA LEU A 187 -2.35 -12.13 7.60
C LEU A 187 -3.87 -12.12 7.46
N THR A 188 -4.54 -11.20 8.15
CA THR A 188 -6.00 -11.12 8.15
C THR A 188 -6.46 -9.94 7.31
N PHE A 189 -7.31 -10.21 6.31
CA PHE A 189 -7.98 -9.19 5.51
C PHE A 189 -9.42 -9.04 5.99
N LYS A 190 -9.80 -7.85 6.47
CA LYS A 190 -11.19 -7.50 6.84
C LYS A 190 -11.60 -6.26 6.08
N VAL A 191 -12.84 -6.23 5.64
CA VAL A 191 -13.40 -5.07 4.95
C VAL A 191 -14.61 -4.56 5.73
N ALA A 192 -14.68 -3.24 5.93
CA ALA A 192 -15.86 -2.60 6.48
C ALA A 192 -17.05 -2.84 5.54
N GLY A 193 -18.26 -3.06 6.06
CA GLY A 193 -19.44 -3.43 5.26
C GLY A 193 -19.61 -4.94 5.04
N GLY A 194 -18.73 -5.78 5.59
CA GLY A 194 -18.92 -7.24 5.63
C GLY A 194 -19.02 -7.86 4.24
N ASP A 195 -20.02 -8.73 4.04
CA ASP A 195 -20.27 -9.43 2.78
C ASP A 195 -20.68 -8.51 1.63
N GLY A 196 -20.80 -7.18 1.83
CA GLY A 196 -20.90 -6.21 0.74
C GLY A 196 -19.61 -6.04 -0.07
N HIS A 197 -18.48 -6.55 0.43
CA HIS A 197 -17.15 -6.38 -0.17
C HIS A 197 -16.34 -7.68 -0.18
N ARG A 198 -15.23 -7.68 -0.94
CA ARG A 198 -14.30 -8.81 -1.04
C ARG A 198 -13.02 -8.53 -0.26
N GLY A 199 -12.49 -9.56 0.41
CA GLY A 199 -11.15 -9.52 1.00
C GLY A 199 -10.20 -10.41 0.19
N GLY A 200 -8.98 -9.95 -0.08
CA GLY A 200 -8.01 -10.77 -0.80
C GLY A 200 -6.74 -10.05 -1.24
N ILE A 201 -5.99 -10.73 -2.11
CA ILE A 201 -4.71 -10.28 -2.66
C ILE A 201 -4.86 -10.16 -4.18
N ARG A 202 -4.43 -9.03 -4.74
CA ARG A 202 -4.35 -8.79 -6.19
C ARG A 202 -2.89 -8.75 -6.61
N LEU A 203 -2.54 -9.54 -7.61
CA LEU A 203 -1.21 -9.64 -8.21
C LEU A 203 -1.29 -9.02 -9.60
N ARG A 204 -0.83 -7.78 -9.74
CA ARG A 204 -0.92 -7.02 -11.00
C ARG A 204 0.44 -6.93 -11.69
N ALA A 205 0.46 -7.01 -13.00
CA ALA A 205 1.66 -6.80 -13.83
C ALA A 205 1.25 -6.29 -15.22
N GLY A 206 1.97 -5.30 -15.75
CA GLY A 206 1.70 -4.73 -17.08
C GLY A 206 1.41 -3.22 -17.06
N SER A 207 1.75 -2.54 -18.17
CA SER A 207 1.57 -1.09 -18.33
C SER A 207 0.16 -0.72 -18.80
N GLU A 208 -0.32 0.44 -18.34
CA GLU A 208 -1.53 1.19 -18.71
C GLU A 208 -2.90 0.59 -18.33
N ASN A 209 -3.07 -0.74 -18.30
CA ASN A 209 -4.32 -1.35 -17.82
C ASN A 209 -4.17 -1.88 -16.39
N ALA A 210 -4.60 -1.08 -15.41
CA ALA A 210 -4.42 -1.32 -13.96
C ALA A 210 -5.02 -2.64 -13.42
N ASN A 211 -5.77 -3.37 -14.24
CA ASN A 211 -6.43 -4.61 -13.85
C ASN A 211 -5.73 -5.87 -14.36
N GLU A 212 -4.69 -5.84 -15.20
CA GLU A 212 -4.10 -7.08 -15.69
C GLU A 212 -3.39 -7.88 -14.59
N GLY A 213 -3.67 -9.19 -14.51
CA GLY A 213 -3.01 -10.12 -13.59
C GLY A 213 -3.94 -11.15 -12.95
N TYR A 214 -3.68 -11.48 -11.68
CA TYR A 214 -4.42 -12.49 -10.92
C TYR A 214 -4.96 -11.94 -9.61
N SER A 215 -6.04 -12.54 -9.09
CA SER A 215 -6.47 -12.29 -7.71
C SER A 215 -6.78 -13.58 -6.97
N LEU A 216 -6.54 -13.57 -5.66
CA LEU A 216 -6.98 -14.57 -4.69
C LEU A 216 -7.88 -13.87 -3.69
N GLU A 217 -9.19 -14.09 -3.78
CA GLU A 217 -10.19 -13.30 -3.04
C GLU A 217 -11.28 -14.20 -2.47
N TYR A 218 -11.75 -13.89 -1.26
CA TYR A 218 -13.02 -14.39 -0.77
C TYR A 218 -14.15 -13.43 -1.18
N ASP A 219 -15.22 -13.97 -1.76
CA ASP A 219 -16.38 -13.22 -2.22
C ASP A 219 -17.65 -13.72 -1.50
N GLY A 220 -18.21 -12.86 -0.64
CA GLY A 220 -19.44 -13.12 0.11
C GLY A 220 -20.69 -12.47 -0.48
N ARG A 221 -20.55 -11.69 -1.56
CA ARG A 221 -21.60 -10.75 -2.02
C ARG A 221 -22.87 -11.40 -2.54
N ALA A 222 -22.77 -12.62 -3.03
CA ALA A 222 -23.91 -13.39 -3.54
C ALA A 222 -23.85 -14.82 -3.01
N VAL A 223 -25.02 -15.39 -2.68
CA VAL A 223 -25.14 -16.80 -2.25
C VAL A 223 -24.65 -17.74 -3.36
N ALA A 224 -25.03 -17.46 -4.61
CA ALA A 224 -24.51 -18.17 -5.77
C ALA A 224 -23.08 -17.71 -6.07
N GLY A 225 -22.12 -18.62 -5.97
CA GLY A 225 -20.70 -18.30 -6.15
C GLY A 225 -20.03 -17.70 -4.92
N GLN A 226 -20.65 -17.77 -3.74
CA GLN A 226 -19.96 -17.46 -2.48
C GLN A 226 -18.76 -18.38 -2.30
N GLY A 227 -17.58 -17.86 -1.97
CA GLY A 227 -16.43 -18.68 -1.65
C GLY A 227 -15.08 -18.05 -1.96
N LEU A 228 -14.04 -18.90 -1.99
CA LEU A 228 -12.69 -18.52 -2.37
C LEU A 228 -12.52 -18.61 -3.89
N HIS A 229 -12.06 -17.54 -4.52
CA HIS A 229 -11.79 -17.48 -5.95
C HIS A 229 -10.31 -17.24 -6.24
N VAL A 230 -9.81 -17.92 -7.26
CA VAL A 230 -8.62 -17.52 -8.01
C VAL A 230 -9.10 -17.01 -9.37
N ARG A 231 -8.83 -15.74 -9.67
CA ARG A 231 -9.31 -15.08 -10.89
C ARG A 231 -8.17 -14.62 -11.77
N THR A 232 -8.39 -14.66 -13.08
CA THR A 232 -7.56 -13.98 -14.08
C THR A 232 -8.22 -12.66 -14.46
N HIS A 233 -7.40 -11.67 -14.76
CA HIS A 233 -7.84 -10.37 -15.22
C HIS A 233 -7.00 -9.98 -16.43
N GLY A 234 -7.65 -9.77 -17.57
CA GLY A 234 -7.04 -9.33 -18.82
C GLY A 234 -7.38 -7.88 -19.16
N PRO A 235 -6.74 -7.34 -20.22
CA PRO A 235 -7.09 -6.02 -20.75
C PRO A 235 -8.55 -6.00 -21.22
N GLY A 236 -9.36 -5.12 -20.62
CA GLY A 236 -10.78 -4.99 -20.95
C GLY A 236 -11.73 -5.93 -20.18
N ASP A 237 -11.21 -6.76 -19.26
CA ASP A 237 -12.06 -7.51 -18.34
C ASP A 237 -12.79 -6.55 -17.37
N ALA A 238 -13.99 -6.95 -16.94
CA ALA A 238 -14.66 -6.31 -15.81
C ALA A 238 -13.75 -6.39 -14.57
N GLU A 239 -13.90 -5.44 -13.62
CA GLU A 239 -13.07 -5.39 -12.40
C GLU A 239 -13.07 -6.72 -11.62
N ASP A 240 -14.17 -7.47 -11.73
CA ASP A 240 -14.34 -8.76 -11.09
C ASP A 240 -13.47 -9.87 -11.67
N GLY A 241 -12.97 -9.73 -12.90
CA GLY A 241 -12.19 -10.74 -13.61
C GLY A 241 -12.95 -12.03 -13.88
N THR A 242 -12.24 -13.04 -14.37
CA THR A 242 -12.78 -14.36 -14.70
C THR A 242 -12.33 -15.41 -13.68
N THR A 243 -13.26 -16.12 -13.06
CA THR A 243 -12.94 -17.20 -12.11
C THR A 243 -12.31 -18.40 -12.83
N ARG A 244 -11.12 -18.81 -12.38
CA ARG A 244 -10.40 -19.99 -12.90
C ARG A 244 -10.40 -21.16 -11.92
N LEU A 245 -10.35 -20.86 -10.62
CA LEU A 245 -10.54 -21.84 -9.56
C LEU A 245 -11.47 -21.25 -8.50
N PHE A 246 -12.34 -22.09 -7.96
CA PHE A 246 -13.34 -21.71 -6.98
C PHE A 246 -13.42 -22.78 -5.89
N VAL A 247 -13.57 -22.38 -4.63
CA VAL A 247 -13.87 -23.27 -3.51
C VAL A 247 -15.06 -22.70 -2.76
N SER A 248 -16.18 -23.44 -2.77
CA SER A 248 -17.38 -23.06 -2.03
C SER A 248 -17.21 -23.25 -0.52
N PRO A 249 -18.02 -22.58 0.32
CA PRO A 249 -18.08 -22.83 1.76
C PRO A 249 -18.38 -24.28 2.13
N GLY A 250 -19.07 -25.02 1.25
CA GLY A 250 -19.36 -26.45 1.41
C GLY A 250 -18.17 -27.36 1.09
N GLY A 251 -17.07 -26.82 0.57
CA GLY A 251 -15.86 -27.55 0.21
C GLY A 251 -15.82 -28.07 -1.24
N ASP A 252 -16.85 -27.78 -2.05
CA ASP A 252 -16.85 -28.14 -3.47
C ASP A 252 -15.91 -27.22 -4.26
N VAL A 253 -15.12 -27.81 -5.15
CA VAL A 253 -14.09 -27.12 -5.94
C VAL A 253 -14.50 -27.06 -7.40
N GLY A 254 -14.55 -25.85 -7.96
CA GLY A 254 -14.77 -25.62 -9.39
C GLY A 254 -13.48 -25.23 -10.10
N ILE A 255 -13.25 -25.77 -11.31
CA ILE A 255 -12.21 -25.30 -12.24
C ILE A 255 -12.91 -24.70 -13.45
N GLY A 256 -12.73 -23.39 -13.65
CA GLY A 256 -13.43 -22.61 -14.67
C GLY A 256 -14.93 -22.40 -14.44
N THR A 257 -15.45 -22.80 -13.27
CA THR A 257 -16.86 -22.66 -12.89
C THR A 257 -17.00 -22.29 -11.41
N THR A 258 -18.07 -21.58 -11.07
CA THR A 258 -18.51 -21.27 -9.69
C THR A 258 -19.67 -22.16 -9.23
N ALA A 259 -20.17 -23.03 -10.12
CA ALA A 259 -21.22 -23.99 -9.84
C ALA A 259 -20.71 -25.40 -10.17
N PRO A 260 -19.80 -25.96 -9.34
CA PRO A 260 -19.34 -27.32 -9.54
C PRO A 260 -20.53 -28.29 -9.41
N ASP A 261 -20.70 -29.17 -10.40
CA ASP A 261 -21.63 -30.29 -10.28
C ASP A 261 -20.96 -31.44 -9.50
N ASN A 262 -21.76 -32.25 -8.81
CA ASN A 262 -21.28 -33.41 -8.07
C ASN A 262 -20.71 -34.53 -8.98
N GLN A 263 -20.51 -34.30 -10.29
CA GLN A 263 -20.22 -35.34 -11.26
C GLN A 263 -18.91 -35.21 -12.03
N GLY A 264 -18.30 -34.02 -12.14
CA GLY A 264 -17.15 -33.86 -13.04
C GLY A 264 -15.86 -33.33 -12.43
N HIS A 265 -15.92 -32.59 -11.32
CA HIS A 265 -14.81 -31.73 -10.94
C HIS A 265 -14.45 -31.90 -9.46
N GLY A 266 -13.60 -32.90 -9.18
CA GLY A 266 -12.67 -32.85 -8.06
C GLY A 266 -13.23 -32.76 -6.63
N ARG A 267 -14.28 -33.49 -6.27
CA ARG A 267 -14.57 -33.76 -4.85
C ARG A 267 -13.53 -34.73 -4.28
N VAL A 268 -12.41 -34.22 -3.76
CA VAL A 268 -11.42 -35.05 -3.02
C VAL A 268 -11.89 -35.21 -1.57
N THR A 269 -12.91 -36.05 -1.36
CA THR A 269 -13.20 -36.56 0.00
C THR A 269 -12.25 -37.71 0.30
N GLY A 270 -11.18 -37.45 1.04
CA GLY A 270 -10.19 -38.44 1.41
C GLY A 270 -10.74 -39.57 2.29
N ARG A 271 -10.68 -40.81 1.78
CA ARG A 271 -10.27 -42.05 2.48
C ARG A 271 -10.27 -43.29 1.58
N ARG A 272 -9.81 -43.19 0.34
CA ARG A 272 -9.49 -44.38 -0.47
C ARG A 272 -8.02 -44.33 -0.89
N PRO A 273 -7.18 -45.29 -0.45
CA PRO A 273 -5.81 -45.36 -0.95
C PRO A 273 -5.86 -45.59 -2.46
N LEU A 274 -5.08 -44.80 -3.20
CA LEU A 274 -4.82 -45.00 -4.63
C LEU A 274 -4.40 -46.45 -4.84
N ARG A 275 -5.25 -47.23 -5.52
CA ARG A 275 -4.94 -48.61 -5.88
C ARG A 275 -3.87 -48.57 -6.96
N ALA A 276 -2.64 -48.92 -6.61
CA ALA A 276 -1.55 -49.07 -7.57
C ALA A 276 -2.00 -49.99 -8.72
N VAL A 277 -1.87 -49.51 -9.95
CA VAL A 277 -2.03 -50.34 -11.16
C VAL A 277 -0.83 -51.30 -11.18
N PRO A 278 -1.03 -52.63 -11.18
CA PRO A 278 0.09 -53.56 -11.21
C PRO A 278 0.80 -53.50 -12.58
N PRO A 279 2.14 -53.65 -12.62
CA PRO A 279 2.88 -53.65 -13.87
C PRO A 279 2.46 -54.83 -14.75
N GLU A 280 2.24 -54.55 -16.02
CA GLU A 280 1.85 -55.52 -17.05
C GLU A 280 2.97 -56.55 -17.25
N ILE A 281 2.79 -57.77 -16.72
CA ILE A 281 3.71 -58.89 -16.94
C ILE A 281 3.50 -59.40 -18.38
N ARG A 282 4.36 -58.97 -19.30
CA ARG A 282 4.47 -59.64 -20.61
C ARG A 282 5.03 -61.05 -20.40
N SER A 283 4.21 -62.07 -20.66
CA SER A 283 4.64 -63.47 -20.67
C SER A 283 5.70 -63.72 -21.75
N PRO A 284 6.73 -64.54 -21.50
CA PRO A 284 7.74 -64.86 -22.49
C PRO A 284 7.16 -65.83 -23.54
N ARG A 285 7.15 -65.41 -24.82
CA ARG A 285 6.86 -66.31 -25.94
C ARG A 285 8.01 -67.29 -26.13
N THR A 286 7.66 -68.56 -26.12
CA THR A 286 8.49 -69.73 -26.42
C THR A 286 9.11 -69.69 -27.81
N HIS A 287 10.35 -70.20 -27.86
CA HIS A 287 11.23 -70.38 -29.01
C HIS A 287 10.60 -71.17 -30.18
N VAL A 288 10.77 -70.68 -31.41
CA VAL A 288 10.79 -71.50 -32.63
C VAL A 288 12.13 -71.25 -33.33
N PRO A 289 12.94 -72.28 -33.65
CA PRO A 289 14.23 -72.08 -34.29
C PRO A 289 14.06 -71.92 -35.81
N VAL A 290 14.53 -70.80 -36.37
CA VAL A 290 14.61 -70.59 -37.82
C VAL A 290 16.01 -70.98 -38.30
N ARG A 291 16.07 -71.86 -39.31
CA ARG A 291 17.30 -72.30 -40.00
C ARG A 291 18.04 -71.11 -40.65
N PRO A 292 19.39 -71.12 -40.70
CA PRO A 292 20.16 -70.03 -41.30
C PRO A 292 20.13 -70.11 -42.83
N ALA A 293 19.85 -68.97 -43.47
CA ALA A 293 20.05 -68.75 -44.91
C ALA A 293 21.38 -68.00 -45.15
N PRO A 294 22.05 -68.22 -46.30
CA PRO A 294 23.46 -67.89 -46.50
C PRO A 294 23.75 -66.40 -46.70
N PHE A 295 24.95 -66.04 -46.25
CA PHE A 295 25.59 -64.72 -46.27
C PHE A 295 25.75 -64.17 -47.71
N ARG A 296 25.33 -62.93 -47.94
CA ARG A 296 25.74 -62.11 -49.11
C ARG A 296 26.27 -60.76 -48.61
N PRO A 297 27.52 -60.37 -48.94
CA PRO A 297 28.08 -59.09 -48.53
C PRO A 297 27.61 -57.96 -49.47
N GLY A 298 27.09 -56.89 -48.89
CA GLY A 298 26.79 -55.61 -49.54
C GLY A 298 27.71 -54.49 -49.01
N PRO A 299 27.87 -53.37 -49.74
CA PRO A 299 29.04 -52.51 -49.68
C PRO A 299 29.08 -51.60 -48.44
N VAL A 300 30.30 -51.29 -48.01
CA VAL A 300 30.65 -50.49 -46.83
C VAL A 300 30.43 -48.99 -47.11
N PRO A 301 29.66 -48.25 -46.29
CA PRO A 301 29.67 -46.79 -46.30
C PRO A 301 30.79 -46.22 -45.42
N ARG A 302 31.44 -45.18 -45.95
CA ARG A 302 32.57 -44.41 -45.41
C ARG A 302 32.19 -43.70 -44.10
N LEU A 303 33.07 -43.75 -43.10
CA LEU A 303 32.97 -43.00 -41.85
C LEU A 303 33.42 -41.55 -42.09
N GLU A 304 32.54 -40.56 -41.96
CA GLU A 304 32.90 -39.14 -41.88
C GLU A 304 32.98 -38.71 -40.40
N VAL A 305 34.06 -38.00 -40.07
CA VAL A 305 34.37 -37.47 -38.73
C VAL A 305 33.78 -36.07 -38.60
N PRO A 306 33.00 -35.75 -37.55
CA PRO A 306 32.51 -34.38 -37.35
C PRO A 306 33.56 -33.50 -36.66
N HIS A 307 33.87 -32.37 -37.28
CA HIS A 307 34.65 -31.27 -36.71
C HIS A 307 33.84 -30.51 -35.64
N GLY A 308 34.47 -30.27 -34.48
CA GLY A 308 33.90 -29.45 -33.40
C GLY A 308 33.95 -27.94 -33.68
N PRO A 309 33.14 -27.13 -32.96
CA PRO A 309 33.06 -25.68 -33.16
C PRO A 309 34.23 -24.92 -32.48
N PRO A 310 34.67 -23.78 -33.04
CA PRO A 310 35.80 -23.01 -32.53
C PRO A 310 35.43 -22.01 -31.41
N CYS A 311 36.38 -21.81 -30.48
CA CYS A 311 36.37 -20.78 -29.44
C CYS A 311 36.47 -19.35 -30.01
N PRO A 312 35.86 -18.34 -29.35
CA PRO A 312 35.97 -16.93 -29.77
C PRO A 312 37.28 -16.28 -29.31
N GLN A 313 37.85 -15.45 -30.19
CA GLN A 313 39.07 -14.66 -29.97
C GLN A 313 38.80 -13.34 -29.25
N VAL A 314 39.79 -12.97 -28.43
CA VAL A 314 39.97 -11.70 -27.73
C VAL A 314 40.27 -10.58 -28.72
N VAL A 315 39.61 -9.42 -28.58
CA VAL A 315 39.96 -8.18 -29.30
C VAL A 315 40.35 -7.10 -28.29
N SER A 316 41.56 -6.59 -28.47
CA SER A 316 42.21 -5.51 -27.74
C SER A 316 41.82 -4.12 -28.26
N TRP A 317 41.73 -3.15 -27.36
CA TRP A 317 41.58 -1.71 -27.61
C TRP A 317 42.91 -1.05 -28.04
N PRO A 318 42.87 0.09 -28.76
CA PRO A 318 43.89 1.12 -28.64
C PRO A 318 43.34 2.46 -28.14
N ARG A 319 44.28 3.26 -27.63
CA ARG A 319 44.18 4.58 -26.98
C ARG A 319 43.61 5.68 -27.86
#